data_AF-A0A6D2G6V4-F1
#
_entry.id   AF-A0A6D2G6V4-F1
#
_cell.length_a   1.000
_cell.length_b   1.000
_cell.length_c   1.000
_cell.angle_alpha   90.00
_cell.angle_beta   90.00
_cell.angle_gamma   90.00
#
_symmetry.space_group_name_H-M   'P 1'
#
loop_
_entity.id
_entity.type
_entity.pdbx_description
1 polymer ?
#
loop_
_entity_poly.entity_id
_entity_poly.type
_entity_poly.pdbx_seq_one_letter_code
_entity_poly.pdbx_strand_id
1 'polypeptide(L)' 'MSQTITLIKDKILSDNYFTLRNITYDLTRRNGEVIRHKREVYDRGNGATILLYNATKKKPWFWFASFAWRHGSMVIKTAC' A
#
# COMPACT_ATOMS: atom_id res chain seq x y z
N MET A 1 1.79 20.01 11.48
CA MET A 1 1.39 20.89 10.35
C MET A 1 1.13 20.02 9.13
N SER A 2 -0.14 19.87 8.74
CA SER A 2 -0.50 19.22 7.46
C SER A 2 -0.16 20.16 6.31
N GLN A 3 0.39 19.65 5.21
CA GLN A 3 0.59 20.43 3.99
C GLN A 3 -0.73 20.44 3.21
N THR A 4 -1.11 21.59 2.67
CA THR A 4 -2.31 21.69 1.83
C THR A 4 -2.04 21.06 0.48
N ILE A 5 -2.88 20.08 0.11
CA ILE A 5 -2.81 19.35 -1.14
C ILE A 5 -4.12 19.54 -1.89
N THR A 6 -4.03 20.03 -3.13
CA THR A 6 -5.19 20.19 -4.01
C THR A 6 -5.06 19.25 -5.19
N LEU A 7 -6.06 18.39 -5.40
CA LEU A 7 -6.11 17.50 -6.56
C LEU A 7 -6.50 18.30 -7.80
N ILE A 8 -5.66 18.28 -8.84
CA ILE A 8 -5.90 18.99 -10.10
C ILE A 8 -6.45 18.06 -11.16
N LYS A 9 -5.86 16.86 -11.27
CA LYS A 9 -6.27 15.89 -12.28
C LYS A 9 -5.99 14.48 -11.80
N ASP A 10 -6.96 13.60 -12.01
CA ASP A 10 -6.80 12.15 -11.92
C ASP A 10 -7.09 11.57 -13.30
N LYS A 11 -6.10 10.87 -13.88
CA LYS A 11 -6.24 10.18 -15.17
C LYS A 11 -5.88 8.72 -15.00
N ILE A 12 -6.81 7.83 -15.31
CA ILE A 12 -6.54 6.40 -15.42
C ILE A 12 -5.70 6.16 -16.69
N LEU A 13 -4.53 5.54 -16.52
CA LEU A 13 -3.65 5.13 -17.61
C LEU A 13 -3.90 3.67 -18.02
N SER A 14 -4.24 2.82 -17.05
CA SER A 14 -4.57 1.40 -17.27
C SER A 14 -5.52 0.93 -16.18
N ASP A 15 -6.54 0.16 -16.56
CA ASP A 15 -7.56 -0.39 -15.66
C ASP A 15 -7.80 -1.87 -15.99
N ASN A 16 -6.74 -2.66 -15.82
CA ASN A 16 -6.81 -4.11 -15.96
C ASN A 16 -7.02 -4.74 -14.57
N TYR A 17 -6.12 -5.61 -14.14
CA TYR A 17 -6.18 -6.26 -12.82
C TYR A 17 -5.86 -5.32 -11.65
N PHE A 18 -5.11 -4.26 -11.93
CA PHE A 18 -4.72 -3.21 -11.00
C PHE A 18 -4.83 -1.87 -11.72
N THR A 19 -5.29 -0.84 -10.99
CA THR A 19 -5.51 0.48 -11.59
C THR A 19 -4.20 1.29 -11.52
N LEU A 20 -3.70 1.71 -12.68
CA LEU A 20 -2.61 2.68 -12.80
C LEU A 20 -3.20 4.06 -13.06
N ARG A 21 -2.92 5.00 -12.15
CA ARG A 21 -3.39 6.40 -12.24
C ARG A 21 -2.22 7.33 -12.42
N ASN A 22 -2.40 8.37 -13.23
CA ASN A 22 -1.52 9.52 -13.29
C ASN A 22 -2.20 10.69 -12.59
N ILE A 23 -1.73 10.99 -11.39
CA ILE A 23 -2.29 12.01 -10.52
C ILE A 23 -1.45 13.28 -10.63
N THR A 24 -2.11 14.38 -10.97
CA THR A 24 -1.55 15.72 -10.90
C THR A 24 -2.15 16.45 -9.70
N TYR A 25 -1.29 16.90 -8.79
CA TYR A 25 -1.71 17.63 -7.59
C TYR A 25 -0.78 18.81 -7.35
N ASP A 26 -1.35 19.84 -6.72
CA ASP A 26 -0.63 21.03 -6.31
C ASP A 26 -0.36 20.93 -4.80
N LEU A 27 0.91 21.10 -4.43
CA LEU A 27 1.40 21.07 -3.05
C LEU A 27 1.74 22.48 -2.61
N THR A 28 1.10 22.95 -1.53
CA THR A 28 1.45 24.24 -0.92
C THR A 28 2.56 24.01 0.11
N ARG A 29 3.76 24.54 -0.18
CA ARG A 29 4.89 24.53 0.75
C ARG A 29 4.64 25.49 1.92
N ARG A 30 5.43 25.35 2.99
CA ARG A 30 5.33 26.21 4.18
C ARG A 30 5.60 27.69 3.91
N ASN A 31 6.31 28.00 2.82
CA ASN A 31 6.59 29.36 2.35
C ASN A 31 5.44 29.96 1.51
N GLY A 32 4.31 29.26 1.34
CA GLY A 32 3.18 29.69 0.51
C GLY A 32 3.35 29.42 -0.99
N GLU A 33 4.49 28.87 -1.41
CA GLU A 33 4.74 28.49 -2.79
C GLU A 33 3.91 27.25 -3.17
N VAL A 34 3.23 27.30 -4.32
CA VAL A 34 2.44 26.20 -4.85
C VAL A 34 3.25 25.48 -5.93
N ILE A 35 3.52 24.20 -5.72
CA ILE A 35 4.28 23.37 -6.67
C ILE A 35 3.38 22.30 -7.26
N ARG A 36 3.36 22.22 -8.58
CA ARG A 36 2.64 21.17 -9.31
C ARG A 36 3.46 19.91 -9.44
N HIS A 37 2.94 18.81 -8.95
CA HIS A 37 3.52 17.49 -9.07
C HIS A 37 2.68 16.59 -9.98
N LYS A 38 3.37 15.71 -10.71
CA LYS A 38 2.78 14.59 -11.45
C LYS A 38 3.37 13.29 -10.91
N ARG A 39 2.51 12.33 -10.60
CA ARG A 39 2.90 11.03 -10.04
C ARG A 39 2.06 9.94 -10.67
N GLU A 40 2.74 8.85 -11.06
CA GLU A 40 2.07 7.61 -11.39
C GLU A 40 1.88 6.80 -10.11
N VAL A 41 0.64 6.47 -9.81
CA VAL A 41 0.20 5.76 -8.62
C VAL A 41 -0.39 4.44 -9.08
N TYR A 42 0.19 3.35 -8.59
CA TYR A 42 -0.26 2.01 -8.90
C TYR A 42 -1.02 1.45 -7.71
N ASP A 43 -2.34 1.30 -7.88
CA ASP A 43 -3.23 0.83 -6.83
C ASP A 43 -3.31 -0.70 -6.86
N ARG A 44 -2.66 -1.34 -5.87
CA ARG A 44 -2.66 -2.80 -5.66
C ARG A 44 -3.71 -3.25 -4.63
N GLY A 45 -4.49 -2.34 -4.08
CA GLY A 45 -5.29 -2.61 -2.89
C GLY A 45 -4.45 -2.76 -1.61
N ASN A 46 -5.11 -3.11 -0.51
CA ASN A 46 -4.49 -3.23 0.81
C ASN A 46 -4.10 -4.68 1.11
N GLY A 47 -2.93 -4.88 1.74
CA GLY A 47 -2.48 -6.17 2.24
C GLY A 47 -2.39 -6.19 3.76
N ALA A 48 -2.52 -7.38 4.36
CA ALA A 48 -2.24 -7.60 5.78
C ALA A 48 -1.02 -8.54 5.92
N THR A 49 -0.13 -8.24 6.86
CA THR A 49 1.01 -9.10 7.21
C THR A 49 1.01 -9.40 8.70
N ILE A 50 1.39 -10.61 9.08
CA ILE A 50 1.46 -11.05 10.48
C ILE A 50 2.89 -11.53 10.73
N LEU A 51 3.54 -10.96 11.74
CA LEU A 51 4.85 -11.42 12.20
C LEU A 51 4.66 -12.37 13.39
N LEU A 52 5.02 -13.64 13.20
CA LEU A 52 5.04 -14.61 14.28
C LEU A 52 6.38 -14.50 15.03
N TYR A 53 6.32 -14.23 16.34
CA TYR A 53 7.49 -14.13 17.20
C TYR A 53 7.40 -15.12 18.36
N ASN A 54 8.49 -15.84 18.62
CA ASN A 54 8.61 -16.74 19.75
C ASN A 54 9.40 -16.05 20.89
N ALA A 55 8.70 -15.68 21.96
CA ALA A 55 9.25 -14.92 23.09
C ALA A 55 10.28 -15.71 23.93
N THR A 56 10.19 -17.04 23.97
CA THR A 56 11.11 -17.88 24.74
C THR A 56 12.41 -18.16 23.98
N LYS A 57 12.37 -18.25 22.64
CA LYS A 57 13.56 -18.57 21.83
C LYS A 57 14.25 -17.35 21.21
N LYS A 58 13.70 -16.13 21.36
CA LYS A 58 14.20 -14.86 20.77
C LYS A 58 14.68 -15.00 19.31
N LYS A 59 14.12 -15.95 18.56
CA LYS A 59 14.43 -16.21 17.17
C LYS A 59 13.20 -15.85 16.34
N PRO A 60 13.27 -14.79 15.51
CA PRO A 60 12.24 -14.57 14.51
C PRO A 60 12.34 -15.72 13.49
N TRP A 61 11.28 -16.51 13.36
CA TRP A 61 11.16 -17.48 12.28
C TRP A 61 10.71 -16.72 11.04
N PHE A 62 11.66 -16.41 10.16
CA PHE A 62 11.36 -15.80 8.87
C PHE A 62 10.90 -16.92 7.93
N TRP A 63 9.61 -17.27 7.98
CA TRP A 63 8.97 -18.15 7.00
C TRP A 63 7.87 -17.38 6.29
N PHE A 64 7.96 -17.32 4.96
CA PHE A 64 6.93 -16.79 4.09
C PHE A 64 5.63 -17.59 4.29
N ALA A 65 4.68 -17.04 5.03
CA ALA A 65 3.33 -17.58 5.08
C ALA A 65 2.63 -17.26 3.75
N SER A 66 2.49 -18.25 2.87
CA SER A 66 1.62 -18.12 1.69
C SER A 66 0.17 -18.24 2.13
N PHE A 67 -0.61 -17.16 1.92
CA PHE A 67 -2.04 -17.14 2.21
C PHE A 67 -2.80 -17.87 1.09
N ALA A 68 -3.41 -19.01 1.40
CA ALA A 68 -4.37 -19.67 0.52
C ALA A 68 -5.80 -19.36 1.00
N TRP A 69 -6.52 -18.55 0.23
CA TRP A 69 -7.91 -18.18 0.51
C TRP A 69 -8.83 -19.34 0.12
N ARG A 70 -9.45 -20.03 1.08
CA ARG A 70 -10.46 -21.06 0.77
C ARG A 70 -11.62 -20.99 1.78
N HIS A 71 -12.83 -20.78 1.25
CA HIS A 71 -14.13 -20.80 1.95
C HIS A 71 -14.31 -19.80 3.11
N GLY A 72 -14.08 -18.50 2.87
CA GLY A 72 -14.55 -17.44 3.78
C GLY A 72 -13.99 -17.48 5.20
N SER A 73 -12.99 -18.32 5.45
CA SER A 73 -12.29 -18.47 6.71
C SER A 73 -10.79 -18.48 6.40
N MET A 74 -10.03 -17.60 7.03
CA MET A 74 -8.58 -17.52 6.85
C MET A 74 -7.92 -18.70 7.56
N VAL A 75 -7.64 -19.78 6.83
CA VAL A 75 -6.96 -20.96 7.37
C VAL A 75 -5.45 -20.76 7.22
N ILE A 76 -4.76 -20.53 8.33
CA ILE A 76 -3.29 -20.55 8.39
C ILE A 76 -2.86 -22.01 8.41
N LYS A 77 -2.40 -22.54 7.26
CA LYS A 77 -1.67 -23.81 7.25
C LYS A 77 -0.21 -23.54 7.61
N THR A 78 0.16 -23.86 8.84
CA THR A 78 1.56 -24.07 9.20
C THR A 78 2.01 -25.40 8.57
N ALA A 79 2.77 -25.34 7.47
CA ALA A 79 3.58 -26.48 7.08
C ALA A 79 4.77 -26.55 8.05
N CYS A 80 4.94 -27.71 8.68
CA CYS A 80 6.08 -28.03 9.53
C CYS A 80 7.33 -28.28 8.67
#